data_AF-A0ABD5HXP2-F1
#
_entry.id   AF-A0ABD5HXP2-F1
#
_cell.length_a   1.000
_cell.length_b   1.000
_cell.length_c   1.000
_cell.angle_alpha   90.00
_cell.angle_beta   90.00
_cell.angle_gamma   90.00
#
_symmetry.space_group_name_H-M   'P 1'
#
loop_
_entity.id
_entity.type
_entity.pdbx_description
1 polymer ?
#
loop_
_entity_poly.entity_id
_entity_poly.type
_entity_poly.pdbx_seq_one_letter_code
_entity_poly.pdbx_strand_id
1 'polypeptide(L)'
;MVFNRVSKELVGIALIAMFLFLLFFVDFTSLVNLHKNIPQEWLNVNTVFLSIIFEAIPFILLGVIVSSCIQVFVTEDMIQKVIPKSPIVAMIPAVFVGVLFPMCECVIIPIVRRLIQKGLPLHVGIVILMSAPIMNPVVLLSTVYAFPKNDYVVYARFGITILVALFIGLIVYYCYRERNVLKDVEVSVQTRKKRVGKML
;
A
#
# COMPACT_ATOMS: atom_id res chain seq x y z
N MET A 1 -24.47 -1.02 -17.78
CA MET A 1 -23.44 -0.38 -16.91
C MET A 1 -22.13 -1.18 -16.81
N VAL A 2 -22.16 -2.52 -16.82
CA VAL A 2 -20.96 -3.39 -16.78
C VAL A 2 -20.12 -3.28 -18.06
N PHE A 3 -20.76 -3.20 -19.23
CA PHE A 3 -20.08 -3.14 -20.53
C PHE A 3 -19.14 -1.93 -20.69
N ASN A 4 -19.55 -0.77 -20.19
CA ASN A 4 -18.75 0.47 -20.24
C ASN A 4 -17.64 0.52 -19.18
N ARG A 5 -17.65 -0.39 -18.19
CA ARG A 5 -16.55 -0.55 -17.22
C ARG A 5 -15.48 -1.48 -17.79
N VAL A 6 -15.90 -2.60 -18.39
CA VAL A 6 -15.00 -3.57 -19.02
C VAL A 6 -14.27 -2.97 -20.22
N SER A 7 -14.94 -2.17 -21.06
CA SER A 7 -14.26 -1.49 -22.18
C SER A 7 -13.19 -0.51 -21.71
N LYS A 8 -13.39 0.19 -20.59
CA LYS A 8 -12.41 1.12 -20.02
C LYS A 8 -11.19 0.41 -19.44
N GLU A 9 -11.39 -0.73 -18.77
CA GLU A 9 -10.27 -1.52 -18.25
C GLU A 9 -9.45 -2.14 -19.40
N LEU A 10 -10.12 -2.61 -20.45
CA LEU A 10 -9.47 -3.17 -21.62
C LEU A 10 -8.65 -2.13 -22.40
N VAL A 11 -9.18 -0.91 -22.57
CA VAL A 11 -8.45 0.21 -23.17
C VAL A 11 -7.25 0.60 -22.32
N GLY A 12 -7.40 0.63 -20.99
CA GLY A 12 -6.29 0.89 -20.07
C GLY A 12 -5.17 -0.14 -20.18
N ILE A 13 -5.53 -1.43 -20.19
CA ILE A 13 -4.56 -2.53 -20.35
C ILE A 13 -3.86 -2.44 -21.72
N ALA A 14 -4.60 -2.16 -22.79
CA ALA A 14 -4.04 -2.02 -24.13
C ALA A 14 -3.05 -0.84 -24.25
N LEU A 15 -3.37 0.31 -23.64
CA LEU A 15 -2.47 1.47 -23.61
C LEU A 15 -1.20 1.20 -22.80
N ILE A 16 -1.32 0.53 -21.66
CA ILE A 16 -0.16 0.13 -20.83
C ILE A 16 0.71 -0.87 -21.60
N ALA A 17 0.10 -1.86 -22.25
CA ALA A 17 0.82 -2.84 -23.07
C ALA A 17 1.55 -2.19 -24.26
N MET A 18 0.91 -1.23 -24.95
CA MET A 18 1.52 -0.46 -26.03
C MET A 18 2.71 0.38 -25.54
N PHE A 19 2.57 1.03 -24.39
CA PHE A 19 3.62 1.84 -23.78
C PHE A 19 4.82 0.98 -23.35
N LEU A 20 4.57 -0.15 -22.69
CA LEU A 20 5.63 -1.10 -22.31
C LEU A 20 6.32 -1.71 -23.54
N PHE A 21 5.56 -2.01 -24.60
CA PHE A 21 6.10 -2.51 -25.85
C PHE A 21 7.04 -1.49 -26.51
N LEU A 22 6.66 -0.21 -26.56
CA LEU A 22 7.52 0.85 -27.07
C LEU A 22 8.82 0.98 -26.26
N LEU A 23 8.74 0.97 -24.92
CA LEU A 23 9.93 1.05 -24.06
C LEU A 23 10.86 -0.15 -24.23
N PHE A 24 10.29 -1.36 -24.34
CA PHE A 24 11.07 -2.58 -24.56
C PHE A 24 11.71 -2.61 -25.94
N PHE A 25 11.02 -2.11 -26.97
CA PHE A 25 11.56 -2.05 -28.34
C PHE A 25 12.68 -1.01 -28.48
N VAL A 26 12.62 0.10 -27.72
CA VAL A 26 13.71 1.09 -27.61
C VAL A 26 14.95 0.48 -26.95
N ASP A 27 14.77 -0.35 -25.91
CA ASP A 27 15.85 -1.07 -25.24
C ASP A 27 16.47 -2.16 -26.14
N PHE A 28 15.63 -2.97 -26.81
CA PHE A 28 16.06 -4.03 -27.74
C PHE A 28 16.82 -3.48 -28.95
N THR A 29 16.34 -2.37 -29.54
CA THR A 29 17.04 -1.67 -30.63
C THR A 29 18.42 -1.16 -30.18
N SER A 30 18.57 -0.81 -28.89
CA SER A 30 19.83 -0.34 -28.30
C SER A 30 20.83 -1.48 -28.04
N LEU A 31 20.38 -2.72 -27.85
CA LEU A 31 21.24 -3.91 -27.74
C LEU A 31 21.77 -4.40 -29.09
N VAL A 32 21.03 -4.17 -30.18
CA VAL A 32 21.37 -4.66 -31.54
C VAL A 32 22.19 -3.64 -32.33
N ASN A 33 21.99 -2.34 -32.14
CA ASN A 33 22.76 -1.30 -32.83
C ASN A 33 23.95 -0.84 -32.00
N LEU A 34 25.15 -1.26 -32.43
CA LEU A 34 26.43 -0.69 -32.02
C LEU A 34 26.42 0.84 -32.16
N HIS A 35 26.30 1.52 -31.03
CA HIS A 35 27.02 2.74 -30.67
C HIS A 35 27.02 3.92 -31.69
N LYS A 36 25.89 4.24 -32.33
CA LYS A 36 25.76 5.51 -33.05
C LYS A 36 24.48 6.27 -32.72
N ASN A 37 24.67 7.32 -31.91
CA ASN A 37 23.81 8.51 -31.75
C ASN A 37 22.55 8.42 -30.86
N ILE A 38 22.58 7.68 -29.77
CA ILE A 38 21.61 7.89 -28.67
C ILE A 38 22.35 8.51 -27.48
N PRO A 39 21.88 9.64 -26.90
CA PRO A 39 22.49 10.20 -25.70
C PRO A 39 22.43 9.18 -24.56
N GLN A 40 23.54 8.95 -23.87
CA GLN A 40 23.66 7.99 -22.75
C GLN A 40 22.62 8.23 -21.64
N GLU A 41 22.18 9.48 -21.47
CA GLU A 41 21.13 9.87 -20.52
C GLU A 41 19.79 9.15 -20.75
N TRP A 42 19.39 8.97 -22.02
CA TRP A 42 18.11 8.32 -22.36
C TRP A 42 18.12 6.82 -22.07
N LEU A 43 19.28 6.18 -22.24
CA LEU A 43 19.45 4.76 -21.92
C LEU A 43 19.34 4.54 -20.41
N ASN A 44 20.03 5.36 -19.61
CA ASN A 44 19.96 5.28 -18.15
C ASN A 44 18.54 5.45 -17.62
N VAL A 45 17.78 6.43 -18.14
CA VAL A 45 16.39 6.64 -17.73
C VAL A 45 15.52 5.43 -18.05
N ASN A 46 15.66 4.83 -19.24
CA ASN A 46 14.88 3.65 -19.61
C ASN A 46 15.22 2.44 -18.74
N THR A 47 16.52 2.18 -18.52
CA THR A 47 16.98 1.07 -17.68
C THR A 47 16.52 1.22 -16.23
N VAL A 48 16.61 2.42 -15.64
CA VAL A 48 16.12 2.67 -14.27
C VAL A 48 14.60 2.51 -14.19
N PHE A 49 13.86 3.01 -15.19
CA PHE A 49 12.41 2.88 -15.22
C PHE A 49 11.96 1.42 -15.31
N LEU A 50 12.54 0.64 -16.24
CA LEU A 50 12.26 -0.79 -16.38
C LEU A 50 12.63 -1.55 -15.10
N SER A 51 13.77 -1.22 -14.47
CA SER A 51 14.17 -1.82 -13.20
C SER A 51 13.11 -1.65 -12.11
N ILE A 52 12.59 -0.43 -11.92
CA ILE A 52 11.57 -0.15 -10.91
C ILE A 52 10.26 -0.90 -11.20
N ILE A 53 9.86 -1.00 -12.47
CA ILE A 53 8.66 -1.77 -12.85
C ILE A 53 8.84 -3.26 -12.55
N PHE A 54 9.95 -3.85 -12.98
CA PHE A 54 10.22 -5.27 -12.76
C PHE A 54 10.35 -5.60 -11.28
N GLU A 55 10.82 -4.67 -10.46
CA GLU A 55 10.85 -4.81 -9.01
C GLU A 55 9.43 -4.68 -8.40
N ALA A 56 8.63 -3.70 -8.83
CA ALA A 56 7.30 -3.46 -8.27
C ALA A 56 6.29 -4.57 -8.57
N ILE A 57 6.33 -5.18 -9.76
CA ILE A 57 5.39 -6.24 -10.18
C ILE A 57 5.30 -7.40 -9.17
N PRO A 58 6.40 -8.09 -8.78
CA PRO A 58 6.33 -9.20 -7.84
C PRO A 58 5.87 -8.74 -6.45
N PHE A 59 6.25 -7.55 -5.99
CA PHE A 59 5.79 -7.01 -4.71
C PHE A 59 4.28 -6.74 -4.70
N ILE A 60 3.75 -6.10 -5.74
CA ILE A 60 2.31 -5.85 -5.88
C ILE A 60 1.55 -7.18 -5.95
N LEU A 61 2.04 -8.15 -6.73
CA LEU A 61 1.43 -9.48 -6.82
C LEU A 61 1.38 -10.16 -5.44
N LEU A 62 2.48 -10.10 -4.68
CA LEU A 62 2.55 -10.62 -3.32
C LEU A 62 1.56 -9.91 -2.40
N GLY A 63 1.46 -8.58 -2.47
CA GLY A 63 0.48 -7.80 -1.69
C GLY A 63 -0.97 -8.16 -2.00
N VAL A 64 -1.29 -8.43 -3.28
CA VAL A 64 -2.63 -8.88 -3.68
C VAL A 64 -2.93 -10.27 -3.15
N ILE A 65 -1.98 -11.22 -3.24
CA ILE A 65 -2.10 -12.57 -2.69
C ILE A 65 -2.31 -12.50 -1.17
N VAL A 66 -1.45 -11.78 -0.45
CA VAL A 66 -1.55 -11.60 1.00
C VAL A 66 -2.89 -10.97 1.38
N SER A 67 -3.34 -9.91 0.68
CA SER A 67 -4.63 -9.31 0.98
C SER A 67 -5.82 -10.25 0.70
N SER A 68 -5.68 -11.15 -0.28
CA SER A 68 -6.68 -12.19 -0.58
C SER A 68 -6.70 -13.27 0.50
N CYS A 69 -5.54 -13.70 1.00
CA CYS A 69 -5.43 -14.59 2.16
C CYS A 69 -6.06 -13.94 3.38
N ILE A 70 -5.72 -12.69 3.71
CA ILE A 70 -6.33 -11.93 4.81
C ILE A 70 -7.84 -11.90 4.66
N GLN A 71 -8.36 -11.70 3.44
CA GLN A 71 -9.80 -11.68 3.20
C GLN A 71 -10.50 -13.02 3.54
N VAL A 72 -9.81 -14.16 3.38
CA VAL A 72 -10.34 -15.50 3.70
C VAL A 72 -10.16 -15.83 5.18
N PHE A 73 -8.97 -15.57 5.74
CA PHE A 73 -8.61 -15.96 7.11
C PHE A 73 -9.11 -14.98 8.18
N VAL A 74 -9.27 -13.69 7.88
CA VAL A 74 -9.67 -12.68 8.86
C VAL A 74 -11.16 -12.41 8.77
N THR A 75 -11.88 -12.67 9.86
CA THR A 75 -13.31 -12.34 10.01
C THR A 75 -13.49 -10.97 10.66
N GLU A 76 -14.67 -10.37 10.47
CA GLU A 76 -15.03 -9.09 11.11
C GLU A 76 -15.00 -9.19 12.64
N ASP A 77 -15.42 -10.33 13.21
CA ASP A 77 -15.43 -10.57 14.65
C ASP A 77 -14.00 -10.56 15.25
N MET A 78 -13.01 -11.08 14.50
CA MET A 78 -11.61 -11.05 14.93
C MET A 78 -11.08 -9.62 14.98
N ILE A 79 -11.41 -8.80 13.98
CA ILE A 79 -11.00 -7.39 13.92
C ILE A 79 -11.60 -6.61 15.10
N GLN A 80 -12.89 -6.80 15.39
CA GLN A 80 -13.55 -6.13 16.52
C GLN A 80 -13.04 -6.57 17.89
N LYS A 81 -12.57 -7.82 18.00
CA LYS A 81 -11.99 -8.35 19.26
C LYS A 81 -10.57 -7.87 19.51
N VAL A 82 -9.76 -7.72 18.44
CA VAL A 82 -8.36 -7.28 18.52
C VAL A 82 -8.26 -5.77 18.68
N ILE A 83 -9.17 -5.02 18.06
CA ILE A 83 -9.14 -3.55 18.12
C ILE A 83 -9.83 -3.07 19.41
N PRO A 84 -9.14 -2.30 20.26
CA PRO A 84 -9.74 -1.77 21.48
C PRO A 84 -10.88 -0.79 21.16
N LYS A 85 -11.88 -0.74 22.06
CA LYS A 85 -13.10 0.08 21.88
C LYS A 85 -12.85 1.59 21.81
N SER A 86 -11.75 2.07 22.40
CA SER A 86 -11.39 3.48 22.35
C SER A 86 -10.61 3.81 21.07
N PRO A 87 -11.09 4.78 20.25
CA PRO A 87 -10.52 5.06 18.93
C PRO A 87 -9.07 5.57 18.99
N ILE A 88 -8.72 6.31 20.05
CA ILE A 88 -7.36 6.84 20.24
C ILE A 88 -6.39 5.72 20.64
N VAL A 89 -6.83 4.80 21.52
CA VAL A 89 -5.99 3.68 21.99
C VAL A 89 -5.77 2.67 20.87
N ALA A 90 -6.73 2.54 19.95
CA ALA A 90 -6.60 1.69 18.77
C ALA A 90 -5.46 2.12 17.82
N MET A 91 -5.03 3.38 17.86
CA MET A 91 -3.94 3.88 17.01
C MET A 91 -2.57 3.40 17.51
N ILE A 92 -2.39 3.18 18.81
CA ILE A 92 -1.11 2.77 19.41
C ILE A 92 -0.59 1.46 18.79
N PRO A 93 -1.35 0.33 18.82
CA PRO A 93 -0.88 -0.90 18.20
C PRO A 93 -0.71 -0.78 16.68
N ALA A 94 -1.48 0.09 16.02
CA ALA A 94 -1.35 0.34 14.59
C ALA A 94 -0.01 1.00 14.20
N VAL A 95 0.53 1.87 15.05
CA VAL A 95 1.88 2.42 14.82
C VAL A 95 2.93 1.31 14.89
N PHE A 96 2.86 0.43 15.88
CA PHE A 96 3.84 -0.65 16.06
C PHE A 96 3.75 -1.76 14.99
N VAL A 97 2.60 -1.93 14.35
CA VAL A 97 2.46 -2.83 13.18
C VAL A 97 3.48 -2.47 12.09
N GLY A 98 3.81 -1.18 11.91
CA GLY A 98 4.81 -0.76 10.93
C GLY A 98 6.23 -1.21 11.24
N VAL A 99 6.57 -1.40 12.52
CA VAL A 99 7.88 -1.96 12.93
C VAL A 99 7.93 -3.46 12.66
N LEU A 100 6.83 -4.17 12.91
CA LEU A 100 6.72 -5.61 12.73
C LEU A 100 6.65 -6.04 11.26
N PHE A 101 6.04 -5.21 10.41
CA PHE A 101 5.82 -5.50 9.00
C PHE A 101 6.59 -4.51 8.12
N PRO A 102 7.86 -4.79 7.79
CA PRO A 102 8.68 -3.96 6.91
C PRO A 102 8.24 -4.11 5.45
N MET A 103 7.08 -3.53 5.14
CA MET A 103 6.47 -3.58 3.82
C MET A 103 6.62 -2.22 3.14
N CYS A 104 6.86 -2.22 1.82
CA CYS A 104 6.80 -1.02 1.02
C CYS A 104 5.34 -0.56 0.80
N GLU A 105 5.15 0.71 0.44
CA GLU A 105 3.83 1.28 0.19
C GLU A 105 3.05 0.50 -0.88
N CYS A 106 3.74 -0.12 -1.85
CA CYS A 106 3.14 -0.93 -2.91
C CYS A 106 2.36 -2.14 -2.37
N VAL A 107 2.78 -2.68 -1.21
CA VAL A 107 2.20 -3.90 -0.61
C VAL A 107 1.18 -3.55 0.47
N ILE A 108 1.43 -2.52 1.26
CA ILE A 108 0.58 -2.20 2.42
C ILE A 108 -0.77 -1.58 2.00
N ILE A 109 -0.83 -0.84 0.89
CA ILE A 109 -2.07 -0.23 0.38
C ILE A 109 -3.18 -1.27 0.15
N PRO A 110 -2.98 -2.33 -0.67
CA PRO A 110 -4.04 -3.32 -0.88
C PRO A 110 -4.40 -4.07 0.40
N ILE A 111 -3.43 -4.36 1.28
CA ILE A 111 -3.65 -5.03 2.56
C ILE A 111 -4.56 -4.21 3.47
N VAL A 112 -4.19 -2.95 3.73
CA VAL A 112 -4.96 -2.06 4.61
C VAL A 112 -6.34 -1.80 4.04
N ARG A 113 -6.46 -1.64 2.72
CA ARG A 113 -7.76 -1.49 2.06
C ARG A 113 -8.67 -2.70 2.31
N ARG A 114 -8.13 -3.93 2.25
CA ARG A 114 -8.91 -5.15 2.59
C ARG A 114 -9.29 -5.19 4.06
N LEU A 115 -8.40 -4.80 4.97
CA LEU A 115 -8.70 -4.74 6.40
C LEU A 115 -9.82 -3.73 6.70
N ILE A 116 -9.81 -2.56 6.04
CA ILE A 116 -10.88 -1.56 6.18
C ILE A 116 -12.22 -2.12 5.68
N GLN A 117 -12.22 -2.87 4.57
CA GLN A 117 -13.43 -3.55 4.07
C GLN A 117 -13.96 -4.63 5.05
N LYS A 118 -13.12 -5.10 5.98
CA LYS A 118 -13.47 -6.05 7.05
C LYS A 118 -13.79 -5.37 8.38
N GLY A 119 -13.94 -4.05 8.40
CA GLY A 119 -14.36 -3.30 9.60
C GLY A 119 -13.23 -2.63 10.39
N LEU A 120 -11.98 -2.65 9.91
CA LEU A 120 -10.91 -1.83 10.49
C LEU A 120 -11.29 -0.34 10.33
N PRO A 121 -11.30 0.47 11.41
CA PRO A 121 -11.59 1.90 11.30
C PRO A 121 -10.59 2.62 10.40
N LEU A 122 -11.08 3.55 9.57
CA LEU A 122 -10.26 4.26 8.58
C LEU A 122 -9.02 4.94 9.20
N HIS A 123 -9.20 5.63 10.33
CA HIS A 123 -8.11 6.32 11.02
C HIS A 123 -6.99 5.36 11.44
N VAL A 124 -7.32 4.15 11.91
CA VAL A 124 -6.33 3.11 12.26
C VAL A 124 -5.61 2.62 11.00
N GLY A 125 -6.34 2.40 9.90
CA GLY A 125 -5.75 2.02 8.63
C GLY A 125 -4.74 3.04 8.09
N ILE A 126 -5.06 4.34 8.16
CA ILE A 126 -4.15 5.42 7.73
C ILE A 126 -2.87 5.44 8.59
N VAL A 127 -3.00 5.22 9.91
CA VAL A 127 -1.85 5.12 10.81
C VAL A 127 -0.93 3.94 10.41
N ILE A 128 -1.50 2.77 10.10
CA ILE A 128 -0.73 1.60 9.62
C ILE A 128 0.00 1.93 8.30
N LEU A 129 -0.70 2.59 7.36
CA LEU A 129 -0.17 3.00 6.06
C LEU A 129 1.03 3.95 6.18
N MET A 130 0.97 4.91 7.10
CA MET A 130 2.05 5.87 7.35
C MET A 130 3.21 5.23 8.13
N SER A 131 2.90 4.41 9.12
CA SER A 131 3.92 3.84 10.00
C SER A 131 4.80 2.82 9.28
N ALA A 132 4.24 1.99 8.40
CA ALA A 132 4.95 0.89 7.75
C ALA A 132 6.25 1.29 7.01
N PRO A 133 6.26 2.27 6.09
CA PRO A 133 7.50 2.65 5.41
C PRO A 133 8.46 3.43 6.32
N ILE A 134 7.94 4.23 7.27
CA ILE A 134 8.77 5.16 8.04
C ILE A 134 9.46 4.47 9.23
N MET A 135 8.77 3.51 9.87
CA MET A 135 9.31 2.71 10.98
C MET A 135 10.04 1.44 10.52
N ASN A 136 10.25 1.27 9.22
CA ASN A 136 10.91 0.11 8.67
C ASN A 136 12.35 -0.02 9.24
N PRO A 137 12.73 -1.16 9.84
CA PRO A 137 14.08 -1.41 10.33
C PRO A 137 15.17 -1.15 9.28
N VAL A 138 14.92 -1.46 8.00
CA VAL A 138 15.86 -1.20 6.90
C VAL A 138 16.13 0.30 6.74
N VAL A 139 15.09 1.12 6.89
CA VAL A 139 15.18 2.58 6.82
C VAL A 139 15.86 3.16 8.07
N LEU A 140 15.64 2.56 9.24
CA LEU A 140 16.34 2.95 10.46
C LEU A 140 17.83 2.62 10.36
N LEU A 141 18.19 1.43 9.86
CA LEU A 141 19.57 1.01 9.62
C LEU A 141 20.28 1.92 8.62
N SER A 142 19.62 2.33 7.53
CA SER A 142 20.22 3.29 6.60
C SER A 142 20.45 4.66 7.24
N THR A 143 19.61 5.06 8.19
CA THR A 143 19.80 6.31 8.95
C THR A 143 20.99 6.21 9.90
N VAL A 144 21.16 5.07 10.58
CA VAL A 144 22.34 4.80 11.43
C VAL A 144 23.62 4.86 10.58
N TYR A 145 23.59 4.25 9.39
CA TYR A 145 24.73 4.26 8.49
C TYR A 145 25.05 5.67 7.95
N ALA A 146 24.02 6.48 7.66
CA ALA A 146 24.19 7.84 7.18
C ALA A 146 24.67 8.83 8.27
N PHE A 147 24.31 8.61 9.54
CA PHE A 147 24.66 9.48 10.67
C PHE A 147 25.37 8.73 11.80
N PRO A 148 26.56 8.15 11.56
CA PRO A 148 27.23 7.23 12.49
C PRO A 148 27.68 7.88 13.80
N LYS A 149 27.76 9.21 13.87
CA LYS A 149 28.15 9.96 15.08
C LYS A 149 26.98 10.55 15.84
N ASN A 150 25.75 10.43 15.34
CA ASN A 150 24.60 11.13 15.90
C ASN A 150 23.35 10.25 15.99
N ASP A 151 23.32 9.39 17.02
CA ASP A 151 22.21 8.50 17.31
C ASP A 151 20.91 9.26 17.61
N TYR A 152 21.00 10.53 18.02
CA TYR A 152 19.82 11.39 18.24
C TYR A 152 18.95 11.49 16.98
N VAL A 153 19.53 11.48 15.78
CA VAL A 153 18.76 11.55 14.53
C VAL A 153 17.86 10.33 14.36
N VAL A 154 18.33 9.15 14.76
CA VAL A 154 17.57 7.88 14.65
C VAL A 154 16.42 7.87 15.65
N TYR A 155 16.69 8.21 16.91
CA TYR A 155 15.65 8.30 17.95
C TYR A 155 14.64 9.41 17.65
N ALA A 156 15.10 10.57 17.17
CA ALA A 156 14.24 11.67 16.76
C ALA A 156 13.35 11.25 15.59
N ARG A 157 13.90 10.56 14.59
CA ARG A 157 13.11 10.00 13.47
C ARG A 157 12.02 9.06 13.98
N PHE A 158 12.37 8.12 14.86
CA PHE A 158 11.41 7.18 15.43
C PHE A 158 10.32 7.91 16.23
N GLY A 159 10.69 8.83 17.12
CA GLY A 159 9.75 9.61 17.93
C GLY A 159 8.83 10.51 17.11
N ILE A 160 9.39 11.27 16.16
CA ILE A 160 8.62 12.13 15.25
C ILE A 160 7.64 11.30 14.43
N THR A 161 8.04 10.11 13.99
CA THR A 161 7.16 9.21 13.23
C THR A 161 5.93 8.82 14.04
N ILE A 162 6.11 8.40 15.30
CA ILE A 162 4.98 8.08 16.19
C ILE A 162 4.07 9.30 16.34
N LEU A 163 4.65 10.47 16.64
CA LEU A 163 3.89 11.70 16.84
C LEU A 163 3.09 12.09 15.60
N VAL A 164 3.74 12.10 14.42
CA VAL A 164 3.11 12.47 13.15
C VAL A 164 2.04 11.44 12.76
N ALA A 165 2.31 10.15 12.88
CA ALA A 165 1.33 9.10 12.56
C ALA A 165 0.08 9.22 13.45
N LEU A 166 0.26 9.38 14.76
CA LEU A 166 -0.85 9.58 15.69
C LEU A 166 -1.58 10.89 15.43
N PHE A 167 -0.87 11.96 15.10
CA PHE A 167 -1.45 13.26 14.80
C PHE A 167 -2.32 13.21 13.53
N ILE A 168 -1.82 12.59 12.46
CA ILE A 168 -2.58 12.37 11.22
C ILE A 168 -3.78 11.46 11.51
N GLY A 169 -3.59 10.37 12.27
CA GLY A 169 -4.67 9.49 12.68
C GLY A 169 -5.78 10.21 13.44
N LEU A 170 -5.39 11.15 14.32
CA LEU A 170 -6.30 11.98 15.09
C LEU A 170 -7.05 12.99 14.20
N ILE A 171 -6.35 13.64 13.26
CA ILE A 171 -6.97 14.52 12.26
C ILE A 171 -8.00 13.73 11.45
N VAL A 172 -7.64 12.56 10.92
CA VAL A 172 -8.55 11.72 10.16
C VAL A 172 -9.73 11.28 11.03
N TYR A 173 -9.48 10.93 12.29
CA TYR A 173 -10.55 10.60 13.23
C TYR A 173 -11.52 11.77 13.43
N TYR A 174 -11.06 13.00 13.61
CA TYR A 174 -11.94 14.17 13.76
C TYR A 174 -12.65 14.56 12.46
N CYS A 175 -11.95 14.60 11.33
CA CYS A 175 -12.53 14.96 10.04
C CYS A 175 -13.57 13.95 9.53
N TYR A 176 -13.37 12.66 9.82
CA TYR A 176 -14.26 11.59 9.36
C TYR A 176 -15.11 10.98 10.49
N ARG A 177 -15.16 11.62 11.68
CA ARG A 177 -15.97 11.16 12.83
C ARG A 177 -17.46 11.09 12.54
N GLU A 178 -17.95 12.06 11.77
CA GLU A 178 -19.37 12.29 11.48
C GLU A 178 -19.85 11.57 10.22
N ARG A 179 -18.93 11.18 9.33
CA ARG A 179 -19.26 10.31 8.19
C ARG A 179 -19.25 8.89 8.70
N ASN A 180 -20.43 8.28 8.84
CA ASN A 180 -20.61 6.89 9.24
C ASN A 180 -20.01 5.92 8.19
N VAL A 181 -18.68 5.86 8.08
CA VAL A 181 -17.96 4.90 7.24
C VAL A 181 -18.28 3.46 7.68
N LEU A 182 -18.63 3.27 8.95
CA LEU A 182 -19.13 2.00 9.50
C LEU A 182 -20.42 1.53 8.82
N LYS A 183 -21.33 2.44 8.45
CA LYS A 183 -22.62 2.11 7.84
C LYS A 183 -22.47 1.66 6.38
N ASP A 184 -21.54 2.25 5.64
CA ASP A 184 -21.29 1.89 4.24
C ASP A 184 -20.59 0.52 4.12
N VAL A 185 -19.74 0.16 5.09
CA VAL A 185 -19.08 -1.15 5.14
C VAL A 185 -20.06 -2.25 5.57
N GLU A 186 -20.88 -2.05 6.61
CA GLU A 186 -21.93 -3.00 7.02
C GLU A 186 -22.91 -3.32 5.88
N VAL A 187 -23.33 -2.30 5.11
CA VAL A 187 -24.21 -2.50 3.94
C VAL A 187 -23.52 -3.34 2.86
N SER A 188 -22.21 -3.13 2.63
CA SER A 188 -21.46 -3.89 1.62
C SER A 188 -21.25 -5.37 2.01
N VAL A 189 -21.08 -5.65 3.30
CA VAL A 189 -20.90 -7.01 3.84
C VAL A 189 -22.22 -7.78 3.87
N GLN A 190 -23.30 -7.17 4.39
CA GLN A 190 -24.63 -7.81 4.40
C GLN A 190 -25.11 -8.12 2.97
N THR A 191 -24.86 -7.22 2.02
CA THR A 191 -25.21 -7.45 0.61
C THR A 191 -24.43 -8.62 0.01
N ARG A 192 -23.18 -8.84 0.42
CA ARG A 192 -22.35 -9.96 -0.06
C ARG A 192 -22.78 -11.29 0.56
N LYS A 193 -23.04 -11.33 1.87
CA LYS A 193 -23.53 -12.53 2.59
C LYS A 193 -24.90 -13.00 2.05
N LYS A 194 -25.79 -12.05 1.76
CA LYS A 194 -27.12 -12.32 1.15
C LYS A 194 -27.05 -12.80 -0.30
N ARG A 195 -25.96 -12.50 -1.01
CA ARG A 195 -25.73 -12.93 -2.41
C ARG A 195 -25.12 -14.34 -2.48
N VAL A 196 -24.23 -14.68 -1.55
CA VAL A 196 -23.59 -16.02 -1.48
C VAL A 196 -24.55 -17.07 -0.90
N GLY A 197 -25.33 -16.74 0.12
CA GLY A 197 -26.37 -17.64 0.67
C GLY A 197 -27.60 -17.86 -0.22
N LYS A 198 -27.62 -17.28 -1.43
CA LYS A 198 -28.67 -17.49 -2.44
C LYS A 198 -28.17 -18.33 -3.63
N MET A 199 -26.89 -18.72 -3.59
CA MET A 199 -26.18 -19.48 -4.62
C MET A 199 -25.81 -20.90 -4.14
N LEU A 200 -25.96 -21.16 -2.84
CA LEU A 200 -26.02 -22.48 -2.21
C LEU A 200 -27.48 -22.81 -1.90
#